data_AF-A0A7C2N9H0-F1
#
_entry.id   AF-A0A7C2N9H0-F1
#
_cell.length_a   1.000
_cell.length_b   1.000
_cell.length_c   1.000
_cell.angle_alpha   90.00
_cell.angle_beta   90.00
_cell.angle_gamma   90.00
#
_symmetry.space_group_name_H-M   'P 1'
#
loop_
_entity.id
_entity.type
_entity.pdbx_description
1 polymer ?
#
loop_
_entity_poly.entity_id
_entity_poly.type
_entity_poly.pdbx_seq_one_letter_code
_entity_poly.pdbx_strand_id
1 'polypeptide(L)'
;MKPTVVVVVGTRPEAIKLAPVYRALTSQGLFRPLLLSTSQHRELLQQALAPFDLEPEIDLQIMTEGQTPNQVASQVFALLPQVLE
;
A
#
# COMPACT_ATOMS: atom_id res chain seq x y z
N MET A 1 -5.91 -14.61 -16.65
CA MET A 1 -6.02 -13.55 -15.63
C MET A 1 -4.80 -12.64 -15.72
N LYS A 2 -4.95 -11.35 -15.43
CA LYS A 2 -3.79 -10.45 -15.29
C LYS A 2 -3.08 -10.75 -13.97
N PRO A 3 -1.74 -10.77 -13.90
CA PRO A 3 -1.02 -10.93 -12.63
C PRO A 3 -1.36 -9.78 -11.67
N THR A 4 -1.57 -10.10 -10.40
CA THR A 4 -1.77 -9.09 -9.35
C THR A 4 -0.43 -8.52 -8.93
N VAL A 5 -0.33 -7.19 -8.84
CA VAL A 5 0.84 -6.48 -8.30
C VAL A 5 0.38 -5.66 -7.10
N VAL A 6 0.82 -6.04 -5.90
CA VAL A 6 0.46 -5.31 -4.67
C VAL A 6 1.45 -4.18 -4.46
N VAL A 7 0.94 -2.95 -4.45
CA VAL A 7 1.69 -1.74 -4.13
C VAL A 7 1.45 -1.42 -2.67
N VAL A 8 2.46 -1.66 -1.82
CA VAL A 8 2.38 -1.45 -0.37
C VAL A 8 2.88 -0.06 -0.02
N VAL A 9 2.09 0.69 0.75
CA VAL A 9 2.43 2.02 1.29
C VAL A 9 2.14 2.08 2.79
N GLY A 10 3.02 2.67 3.58
CA GLY A 10 2.80 2.91 5.01
C GLY A 10 2.83 4.38 5.39
N THR A 11 3.58 5.19 4.64
CA THR A 11 3.85 6.59 4.96
C THR A 11 3.48 7.54 3.82
N ARG A 12 3.37 8.84 4.15
CA ARG A 12 3.19 9.91 3.16
C ARG A 12 4.32 9.97 2.11
N PRO A 13 5.62 9.90 2.45
CA PRO A 13 6.69 9.87 1.45
C PRO A 13 6.61 8.66 0.51
N GLU A 14 6.21 7.50 1.00
CA GLU A 14 6.01 6.30 0.16
C GLU A 14 4.83 6.49 -0.79
N ALA A 15 3.69 6.99 -0.30
CA ALA A 15 2.51 7.26 -1.11
C ALA A 15 2.79 8.23 -2.26
N ILE A 16 3.48 9.34 -1.99
CA ILE A 16 3.87 10.32 -3.01
C ILE A 16 4.76 9.67 -4.09
N LYS A 17 5.69 8.79 -3.69
CA LYS A 17 6.62 8.13 -4.61
C LYS A 17 5.99 7.00 -5.42
N LEU A 18 5.06 6.25 -4.81
CA LEU A 18 4.47 5.05 -5.42
C LEU A 18 3.16 5.34 -6.18
N ALA A 19 2.49 6.46 -5.93
CA ALA A 19 1.29 6.84 -6.70
C ALA A 19 1.53 6.90 -8.22
N PRO A 20 2.63 7.49 -8.75
CA PRO A 20 2.94 7.44 -10.18
C PRO A 20 3.17 6.01 -10.69
N VAL A 21 3.79 5.14 -9.89
CA VAL A 21 4.03 3.73 -10.25
C VAL A 21 2.71 2.96 -10.35
N TYR A 22 1.81 3.12 -9.37
CA TYR A 22 0.48 2.53 -9.40
C TYR A 22 -0.29 2.96 -10.67
N ARG A 23 -0.31 4.27 -10.97
CA ARG A 23 -0.98 4.81 -12.17
C ARG A 23 -0.37 4.24 -13.46
N ALA A 24 0.96 4.10 -13.52
CA ALA A 24 1.64 3.49 -14.66
C ALA A 24 1.22 2.02 -14.84
N LEU A 25 1.22 1.22 -13.77
CA LEU A 25 0.77 -0.18 -13.79
C LEU A 25 -0.68 -0.30 -14.28
N THR A 26 -1.58 0.58 -13.81
CA THR A 26 -2.98 0.63 -14.25
C THR A 26 -3.08 0.96 -15.74
N SER A 27 -2.33 1.98 -16.21
CA SER A 27 -2.40 2.45 -17.60
C SER A 27 -1.89 1.43 -18.62
N GLN A 28 -0.89 0.61 -18.26
CA GLN A 28 -0.36 -0.44 -19.13
C GLN A 28 -1.38 -1.55 -19.37
N GLY A 29 -2.32 -1.75 -18.45
CA GLY A 29 -3.36 -2.77 -18.57
C GLY A 29 -2.83 -4.21 -18.56
N LEU A 30 -1.55 -4.45 -18.26
CA LEU A 30 -0.94 -5.78 -18.19
C LEU A 30 -1.14 -6.45 -16.81
N PHE A 31 -1.36 -5.64 -15.78
CA PHE A 31 -1.45 -6.08 -14.39
C PHE A 31 -2.82 -5.76 -13.78
N ARG A 32 -3.13 -6.42 -12.66
CA ARG A 32 -4.12 -5.98 -11.68
C ARG A 32 -3.37 -5.31 -10.52
N PRO A 33 -3.06 -4.02 -10.58
CA PRO A 33 -2.45 -3.34 -9.46
C PRO A 33 -3.46 -3.27 -8.30
N LEU A 34 -2.99 -3.55 -7.09
CA LEU A 34 -3.77 -3.43 -5.86
C LEU A 34 -3.02 -2.50 -4.90
N LEU A 35 -3.67 -1.44 -4.43
CA LEU A 35 -3.05 -0.52 -3.48
C LEU A 35 -3.36 -0.97 -2.04
N LEU A 36 -2.32 -1.20 -1.25
CA LEU A 36 -2.42 -1.68 0.13
C LEU A 36 -1.73 -0.73 1.10
N SER A 37 -2.44 -0.36 2.18
CA SER A 37 -1.95 0.45 3.28
C SER A 37 -1.51 -0.40 4.48
N THR A 38 -0.39 -0.06 5.12
CA THR A 38 0.01 -0.64 6.42
C THR A 38 -0.44 0.21 7.62
N SER A 39 -0.94 1.43 7.38
CA SER A 39 -1.54 2.34 8.37
C SER A 39 -0.63 2.94 9.46
N GLN A 40 0.50 3.59 9.10
CA GLN A 40 1.27 4.39 10.08
C GLN A 40 0.55 5.67 10.50
N HIS A 41 -0.14 6.34 9.57
CA HIS A 41 -0.93 7.54 9.82
C HIS A 41 -2.04 7.68 8.77
N ARG A 42 -3.25 7.16 9.05
CA ARG A 42 -4.35 7.07 8.07
C ARG A 42 -4.71 8.42 7.43
N GLU A 43 -4.85 9.47 8.23
CA GLU A 43 -5.20 10.81 7.72
C GLU A 43 -4.09 11.39 6.83
N LEU A 44 -2.83 11.30 7.26
CA LEU A 44 -1.69 11.80 6.48
C LEU A 44 -1.50 11.02 5.18
N LEU A 45 -1.78 9.70 5.21
CA LEU A 45 -1.74 8.86 4.02
C LEU A 45 -2.86 9.25 3.04
N GLN A 46 -4.09 9.45 3.52
CA GLN A 46 -5.20 9.91 2.69
C GLN A 46 -4.90 11.28 2.07
N GLN A 47 -4.36 12.22 2.84
CA GLN A 47 -3.93 13.52 2.32
C GLN A 47 -2.82 13.39 1.27
N ALA A 48 -1.95 12.39 1.38
CA ALA A 48 -0.88 12.14 0.42
C ALA A 48 -1.39 11.51 -0.89
N LEU A 49 -2.42 10.67 -0.82
CA LEU A 49 -3.00 9.97 -1.96
C LEU A 49 -4.08 10.78 -2.68
N ALA A 50 -4.78 11.69 -1.99
CA ALA A 50 -5.87 12.49 -2.54
C ALA A 50 -5.49 13.31 -3.81
N PRO A 51 -4.32 13.97 -3.91
CA PRO A 51 -3.91 14.65 -5.13
C PRO A 51 -3.74 13.73 -6.34
N PHE A 52 -3.57 12.43 -6.09
CA PHE A 52 -3.46 11.40 -7.12
C PHE A 52 -4.78 10.68 -7.36
N ASP A 53 -5.87 11.05 -6.67
CA ASP A 53 -7.17 10.39 -6.73
C ASP A 53 -7.04 8.86 -6.49
N LEU A 54 -6.28 8.50 -5.46
CA LEU A 54 -6.04 7.11 -5.06
C LEU A 54 -6.58 6.85 -3.66
N GLU A 55 -7.15 5.66 -3.47
CA GLU A 55 -7.55 5.14 -2.16
C GLU A 55 -7.04 3.70 -2.04
N PRO A 56 -6.44 3.29 -0.90
CA PRO A 56 -6.05 1.91 -0.70
C PRO A 56 -7.27 0.98 -0.73
N GLU A 57 -7.19 -0.09 -1.50
CA GLU A 57 -8.22 -1.15 -1.53
C GLU A 57 -8.18 -1.98 -0.25
N ILE A 58 -6.99 -2.11 0.35
CA ILE A 58 -6.76 -2.88 1.57
C ILE A 58 -6.01 -2.02 2.57
N ASP A 59 -6.43 -2.10 3.83
CA ASP A 59 -5.76 -1.51 4.98
C ASP A 59 -5.46 -2.61 5.99
N LEU A 60 -4.18 -2.89 6.24
CA LEU A 60 -3.75 -3.95 7.16
C LEU A 60 -3.82 -3.55 8.63
N GLN A 61 -3.88 -2.25 8.95
CA GLN A 61 -4.01 -1.78 10.34
C GLN A 61 -2.98 -2.36 11.32
N ILE A 62 -1.75 -2.61 10.87
CA ILE A 62 -0.72 -3.34 11.65
C ILE A 62 0.06 -2.48 12.64
N MET A 63 -0.16 -1.16 12.65
CA MET A 63 0.69 -0.25 13.40
C MET A 63 0.29 -0.20 14.87
N THR A 64 1.29 -0.41 15.73
CA THR A 64 1.16 -0.29 17.17
C THR A 64 2.29 0.58 17.73
N GLU A 65 2.07 1.18 18.89
CA GLU A 65 3.05 2.04 19.53
C GLU A 65 4.35 1.28 19.84
N GLY A 66 5.51 1.93 19.64
CA GLY A 66 6.82 1.35 19.94
C GLY A 66 7.32 0.28 18.99
N GLN A 67 6.67 0.03 17.84
CA GLN A 67 7.14 -0.94 16.85
C GLN A 67 8.48 -0.54 16.21
N THR A 68 9.36 -1.51 16.08
CA THR A 68 10.57 -1.42 15.26
C THR A 68 10.23 -1.65 13.78
N PRO A 69 11.05 -1.15 12.84
CA PRO A 69 10.87 -1.44 11.41
C PRO A 69 10.81 -2.93 11.08
N ASN A 70 11.56 -3.77 11.81
CA ASN A 70 11.54 -5.23 11.62
C ASN A 70 10.21 -5.85 12.04
N GLN A 71 9.59 -5.37 13.12
CA GLN A 71 8.27 -5.82 13.56
C GLN A 71 7.18 -5.41 12.58
N VAL A 72 7.28 -4.22 11.99
CA VAL A 72 6.40 -3.78 10.91
C VAL A 72 6.55 -4.71 9.70
N ALA A 73 7.77 -4.92 9.21
CA ALA A 73 8.04 -5.77 8.06
C ALA A 73 7.53 -7.20 8.28
N SER A 74 7.78 -7.78 9.45
CA SER A 74 7.31 -9.12 9.82
C SER A 74 5.79 -9.24 9.74
N GLN A 75 5.04 -8.24 10.21
CA GLN A 75 3.59 -8.26 10.15
C GLN A 75 3.06 -8.10 8.72
N VAL A 76 3.68 -7.24 7.91
CA VAL A 76 3.34 -7.13 6.49
C VAL A 76 3.47 -8.50 5.81
N PHE A 77 4.61 -9.18 5.96
CA PHE A 77 4.82 -10.48 5.35
C PHE A 77 3.88 -11.57 5.88
N ALA A 78 3.50 -11.52 7.16
CA ALA A 78 2.56 -12.47 7.74
C ALA A 78 1.13 -12.32 7.18
N LEU A 79 0.73 -11.11 6.77
CA LEU A 79 -0.62 -10.83 6.26
C LEU A 79 -0.71 -10.86 4.73
N LEU A 80 0.40 -10.69 4.01
CA LEU A 80 0.43 -10.70 2.54
C LEU A 80 -0.19 -11.96 1.89
N PRO A 81 -0.03 -13.19 2.42
CA PRO A 81 -0.68 -14.36 1.84
C PRO A 81 -2.20 -14.21 1.71
N GLN A 82 -2.86 -13.60 2.70
CA GLN A 82 -4.32 -13.38 2.70
C GLN A 82 -4.78 -12.37 1.62
N VAL A 83 -3.84 -11.61 1.07
CA VAL A 83 -4.08 -10.62 0.00
C VAL A 83 -3.83 -11.22 -1.39
N LEU A 84 -2.90 -12.17 -1.47
CA LEU A 84 -2.41 -12.74 -2.72
C LEU A 84 -3.05 -14.10 -3.08
N GLU A 85 -3.52 -14.85 -2.08
CA GLU A 85 -4.18 -16.16 -2.21
C GLU A 85 -5.71 -16.04 -2.07
#